data_AF-A0A9P9NR70-F1
#
_entry.id   AF-A0A9P9NR70-F1
#
_cell.length_a   1.000
_cell.length_b   1.000
_cell.length_c   1.000
_cell.angle_alpha   90.00
_cell.angle_beta   90.00
_cell.angle_gamma   90.00
#
_symmetry.space_group_name_H-M   'P 1'
#
loop_
_entity.id
_entity.type
_entity.pdbx_description
1 polymer ?
#
loop_
_entity_poly.entity_id
_entity_poly.type
_entity_poly.pdbx_seq_one_letter_code
_entity_poly.pdbx_strand_id
1 'polypeptide(L)'
;MSRAKQATDQIVKLIVGAGQATPSPPVGPALGSKGVKSIDFCKEFNARTAHMTPGIPIPARVTVRPDRSFHFEIRTPTTSYLLLKAGNVELKKGKLKGKSGNEIVGSISLKHVYEIAKIKQSELRLSGLSLEGLCKSVISSAKSVGVEVKP
;
A
#
# COMPACT_ATOMS: atom_id res chain seq x y z
N MET A 1 -37.21 -20.72 10.18
CA MET A 1 -36.99 -19.41 9.53
C MET A 1 -35.51 -19.08 9.54
N SER A 2 -34.80 -19.49 8.49
CA SER A 2 -33.38 -19.21 8.29
C SER A 2 -33.17 -17.71 8.14
N ARG A 3 -32.33 -17.10 8.99
CA ARG A 3 -31.89 -15.71 8.83
C ARG A 3 -31.24 -15.58 7.46
N ALA A 4 -31.89 -14.89 6.53
CA ALA A 4 -31.28 -14.47 5.29
C ALA A 4 -30.02 -13.67 5.65
N LYS A 5 -28.85 -14.22 5.33
CA LYS A 5 -27.56 -13.59 5.57
C LYS A 5 -27.54 -12.31 4.74
N GLN A 6 -27.76 -11.16 5.40
CA GLN A 6 -27.71 -9.85 4.76
C GLN A 6 -26.45 -9.78 3.90
N ALA A 7 -26.61 -9.41 2.64
CA ALA A 7 -25.50 -9.42 1.71
C ALA A 7 -24.52 -8.31 2.11
N THR A 8 -23.41 -8.69 2.73
CA THR A 8 -22.38 -7.78 3.24
C THR A 8 -21.32 -7.52 2.17
N ASP A 9 -20.88 -6.29 2.08
CA ASP A 9 -19.73 -5.90 1.25
C ASP A 9 -18.49 -6.72 1.63
N GLN A 10 -17.79 -7.24 0.62
CA GLN A 10 -16.54 -7.97 0.80
C GLN A 10 -15.36 -7.07 0.47
N ILE A 11 -14.39 -6.99 1.39
CA ILE A 11 -13.20 -6.16 1.19
C ILE A 11 -12.02 -7.05 0.83
N VAL A 12 -11.41 -6.78 -0.32
CA VAL A 12 -10.17 -7.41 -0.78
C VAL A 12 -9.05 -6.37 -0.70
N LYS A 13 -7.98 -6.71 0.02
CA LYS A 13 -6.76 -5.90 0.10
C LYS A 13 -5.72 -6.51 -0.81
N LEU A 14 -5.19 -5.72 -1.73
CA LEU A 14 -4.20 -6.17 -2.71
C LEU A 14 -3.07 -5.16 -2.81
N ILE A 15 -1.87 -5.64 -3.13
CA ILE A 15 -0.68 -4.82 -3.37
C ILE A 15 -0.26 -5.08 -4.80
N VAL A 16 -0.23 -4.02 -5.61
CA VAL A 16 0.06 -4.10 -7.05
C VAL A 16 1.07 -3.03 -7.41
N GLY A 17 1.98 -3.36 -8.33
CA GLY A 17 2.94 -2.39 -8.87
C GLY A 17 2.22 -1.31 -9.68
N ALA A 18 2.57 -0.04 -9.47
CA ALA A 18 2.11 1.09 -10.28
C ALA A 18 2.30 0.81 -11.77
N GLY A 19 1.25 1.00 -12.57
CA GLY A 19 1.26 0.77 -14.02
C GLY A 19 1.47 -0.69 -14.47
N GLN A 20 1.51 -1.65 -13.54
CA GLN A 20 1.82 -3.06 -13.81
C GLN A 20 0.70 -4.01 -13.35
N ALA A 21 -0.54 -3.52 -13.22
CA ALA A 21 -1.68 -4.38 -12.91
C ALA A 21 -1.98 -5.29 -14.10
N THR A 22 -1.94 -6.60 -13.87
CA THR A 22 -2.27 -7.64 -14.84
C THR A 22 -3.22 -8.66 -14.19
N PRO A 23 -4.09 -9.32 -14.98
CA PRO A 23 -5.01 -10.34 -14.45
C PRO A 23 -4.31 -11.64 -14.02
N SER A 24 -2.99 -11.66 -13.93
CA SER A 24 -2.18 -12.77 -13.42
C SER A 24 -2.30 -12.89 -11.89
N PRO A 25 -1.88 -14.02 -11.27
CA PRO A 25 -1.66 -14.08 -9.82
C PRO A 25 -0.70 -12.94 -9.44
N PRO A 26 -1.04 -11.99 -8.55
CA PRO A 26 -1.94 -12.05 -7.39
C PRO A 26 -3.35 -11.41 -7.57
N VAL A 27 -3.60 -10.66 -8.65
CA VAL A 27 -4.85 -9.88 -8.82
C VAL A 27 -5.99 -10.75 -9.36
N GLY A 28 -5.68 -11.58 -10.36
CA GLY A 28 -6.66 -12.45 -11.02
C GLY A 28 -7.42 -13.36 -10.06
N PRO A 29 -6.73 -14.21 -9.28
CA PRO A 29 -7.38 -15.11 -8.32
C PRO A 29 -8.11 -14.37 -7.18
N ALA A 30 -7.54 -13.26 -6.69
CA ALA A 30 -8.09 -12.51 -5.56
C ALA A 30 -9.43 -11.83 -5.89
N LEU A 31 -9.58 -11.27 -7.10
CA LEU A 31 -10.81 -10.62 -7.55
C LEU A 31 -11.75 -11.58 -8.28
N GLY A 32 -11.21 -12.51 -9.07
CA GLY A 32 -11.99 -13.47 -9.85
C GLY A 32 -12.80 -14.43 -8.97
N SER A 33 -12.23 -14.88 -7.84
CA SER A 33 -12.96 -15.70 -6.84
C SER A 33 -14.19 -15.00 -6.23
N LYS A 34 -14.27 -13.66 -6.37
CA LYS A 34 -15.38 -12.83 -5.88
C LYS A 34 -16.36 -12.43 -6.99
N GLY A 35 -16.15 -12.91 -8.22
CA GLY A 35 -16.99 -12.57 -9.37
C GLY A 35 -16.78 -11.15 -9.89
N VAL A 36 -15.65 -10.52 -9.56
CA VAL A 36 -15.28 -9.18 -10.02
C VAL A 36 -14.53 -9.26 -11.35
N LYS A 37 -14.80 -8.31 -12.26
CA LYS A 37 -14.08 -8.19 -13.54
C LYS A 37 -12.67 -7.67 -13.32
N SER A 38 -11.71 -8.58 -13.13
CA SER A 38 -10.30 -8.25 -12.87
C SER A 38 -9.66 -7.40 -13.99
N ILE A 39 -10.10 -7.55 -15.24
CA ILE A 39 -9.57 -6.78 -16.38
C ILE A 39 -9.91 -5.30 -16.25
N ASP A 40 -11.15 -4.98 -15.87
CA ASP A 40 -11.62 -3.60 -15.71
C ASP A 40 -10.87 -2.92 -14.55
N PHE A 41 -10.68 -3.65 -13.45
CA PHE A 41 -9.83 -3.20 -12.34
C PHE A 41 -8.39 -2.91 -12.80
N CYS A 42 -7.75 -3.81 -13.56
CA CYS A 42 -6.38 -3.62 -14.02
C CYS A 42 -6.23 -2.38 -14.91
N LYS A 43 -7.17 -2.15 -15.83
CA LYS A 43 -7.16 -0.96 -16.70
C LYS A 43 -7.31 0.33 -15.89
N GLU A 44 -8.29 0.39 -15.01
CA GLU A 44 -8.55 1.58 -14.22
C GLU A 44 -7.41 1.86 -13.22
N PHE A 45 -6.85 0.82 -12.61
CA PHE A 45 -5.69 0.93 -11.74
C PHE A 45 -4.47 1.47 -12.48
N ASN A 46 -4.16 0.95 -13.68
CA ASN A 46 -3.02 1.41 -14.47
C ASN A 46 -3.22 2.86 -14.93
N ALA A 47 -4.43 3.26 -15.33
CA ALA A 47 -4.74 4.64 -15.69
C ALA A 47 -4.54 5.60 -14.50
N ARG A 48 -5.06 5.23 -13.31
CA ARG A 48 -4.90 6.05 -12.10
C ARG A 48 -3.47 6.08 -11.57
N THR A 49 -2.64 5.08 -11.86
CA THR A 49 -1.24 5.01 -11.40
C THR A 49 -0.22 5.42 -12.46
N ALA A 50 -0.66 5.87 -13.64
CA ALA A 50 0.20 6.24 -14.76
C ALA A 50 1.16 7.42 -14.45
N HIS A 51 0.79 8.29 -13.51
CA HIS A 51 1.62 9.42 -13.08
C HIS A 51 2.69 9.03 -12.04
N MET A 52 2.65 7.80 -11.51
CA MET A 52 3.60 7.30 -10.53
C MET A 52 4.71 6.50 -11.20
N THR A 53 5.89 6.40 -10.56
CA THR A 53 6.98 5.58 -11.09
C THR A 53 6.53 4.12 -11.22
N PRO A 54 6.68 3.49 -12.40
CA PRO A 54 6.29 2.11 -12.62
C PRO A 54 6.94 1.14 -11.61
N GLY A 55 6.16 0.17 -11.14
CA GLY A 55 6.65 -0.87 -10.23
C GLY A 55 6.67 -0.50 -8.74
N ILE A 56 6.30 0.73 -8.35
CA ILE A 56 6.08 1.07 -6.93
C ILE A 56 4.93 0.21 -6.38
N PRO A 57 5.10 -0.50 -5.25
CA PRO A 57 4.04 -1.29 -4.64
C PRO A 57 2.99 -0.39 -4.00
N ILE A 58 1.81 -0.36 -4.63
CA ILE A 58 0.67 0.45 -4.24
C ILE A 58 -0.41 -0.48 -3.67
N PRO A 59 -0.83 -0.27 -2.41
CA PRO A 59 -1.98 -0.96 -1.86
C PRO A 59 -3.28 -0.44 -2.47
N ALA A 60 -4.15 -1.34 -2.92
CA ALA A 60 -5.52 -1.04 -3.28
C ALA A 60 -6.48 -1.75 -2.32
N ARG A 61 -7.52 -1.04 -1.90
CA ARG A 61 -8.64 -1.63 -1.16
C ARG A 61 -9.82 -1.72 -2.11
N VAL A 62 -10.19 -2.93 -2.49
CA VAL A 62 -11.34 -3.21 -3.35
C VAL A 62 -12.52 -3.61 -2.46
N THR A 63 -13.61 -2.88 -2.56
CA THR A 63 -14.88 -3.18 -1.93
C THR A 63 -15.79 -3.78 -2.99
N VAL A 64 -16.18 -5.03 -2.79
CA VAL A 64 -17.07 -5.79 -3.67
C VAL A 64 -18.45 -5.81 -3.04
N ARG A 65 -19.43 -5.24 -3.75
CA ARG A 65 -20.82 -5.22 -3.32
C ARG A 65 -21.53 -6.53 -3.70
N PRO A 66 -22.67 -6.85 -3.07
CA PRO A 66 -23.48 -8.03 -3.37
C PRO A 66 -23.89 -8.21 -4.84
N ASP A 67 -24.09 -7.10 -5.55
CA ASP A 67 -24.44 -7.04 -6.97
C ASP A 67 -23.26 -7.32 -7.92
N ARG A 68 -22.10 -7.71 -7.37
CA ARG A 68 -20.82 -7.91 -8.08
C ARG A 68 -20.24 -6.62 -8.67
N SER A 69 -20.81 -5.47 -8.33
CA SER A 69 -20.13 -4.19 -8.58
C SER A 69 -18.96 -4.06 -7.62
N PHE A 70 -17.92 -3.36 -8.06
CA PHE A 70 -16.74 -3.11 -7.24
C PHE A 70 -16.41 -1.62 -7.25
N HIS A 71 -15.92 -1.14 -6.13
CA HIS A 71 -15.27 0.15 -6.02
C HIS A 71 -13.90 -0.07 -5.40
N PHE A 72 -12.90 0.70 -5.83
CA PHE A 72 -11.57 0.60 -5.24
C PHE A 72 -10.96 1.96 -4.93
N GLU A 73 -10.26 1.98 -3.81
CA GLU A 73 -9.47 3.11 -3.36
C GLU A 73 -7.99 2.74 -3.49
N ILE A 74 -7.26 3.58 -4.21
CA ILE A 74 -5.80 3.52 -4.28
C ILE A 74 -5.25 4.25 -3.07
N ARG A 75 -4.34 3.61 -2.37
CA ARG A 75 -3.66 4.20 -1.21
C ARG A 75 -2.28 4.69 -1.60
N THR A 76 -1.71 5.50 -0.72
CA THR A 76 -0.31 5.89 -0.83
C THR A 76 0.61 4.65 -0.74
N PRO A 77 1.81 4.70 -1.35
CA PRO A 77 2.76 3.60 -1.28
C PRO A 77 3.06 3.20 0.17
N THR A 78 3.36 1.91 0.37
CA THR A 78 3.63 1.41 1.73
C THR A 78 4.79 2.18 2.38
N THR A 79 4.67 2.46 3.67
CA THR A 79 5.70 3.22 4.41
C THR A 79 7.03 2.49 4.42
N SER A 80 6.99 1.16 4.54
CA SER A 80 8.18 0.32 4.45
C SER A 80 8.90 0.50 3.11
N TYR A 81 8.17 0.53 1.98
CA TYR A 81 8.77 0.79 0.68
C TYR A 81 9.38 2.20 0.58
N LEU A 82 8.66 3.22 1.04
CA LEU A 82 9.16 4.61 1.02
C LEU A 82 10.43 4.78 1.89
N LEU A 83 10.47 4.14 3.05
CA LEU A 83 11.62 4.17 3.96
C LEU A 83 12.84 3.46 3.36
N LEU A 84 12.64 2.27 2.76
CA LEU A 84 13.72 1.54 2.11
C LEU A 84 14.26 2.30 0.89
N LYS A 85 13.38 2.92 0.10
CA LYS A 85 13.76 3.77 -1.03
C LYS A 85 14.54 5.01 -0.57
N ALA A 86 14.08 5.69 0.49
CA ALA A 86 14.77 6.85 1.04
C ALA A 86 16.14 6.50 1.66
N GLY A 87 16.28 5.30 2.22
CA GLY A 87 17.55 4.79 2.75
C GLY A 87 18.49 4.18 1.71
N ASN A 88 18.17 4.25 0.42
CA ASN A 88 18.90 3.60 -0.68
C ASN A 88 19.11 2.08 -0.47
N VAL A 89 18.16 1.42 0.21
CA VAL A 89 18.22 -0.01 0.50
C VAL A 89 17.54 -0.78 -0.62
N GLU A 90 18.29 -1.66 -1.27
CA GLU A 90 17.71 -2.54 -2.30
C GLU A 90 16.69 -3.51 -1.69
N LEU A 91 15.49 -3.53 -2.27
CA LEU A 91 14.43 -4.46 -1.92
C LEU A 91 14.81 -5.86 -2.37
N LYS A 92 15.41 -6.66 -1.49
CA LYS A 92 15.57 -8.11 -1.74
C LYS A 92 14.18 -8.75 -1.85
N LYS A 93 13.90 -9.40 -2.99
CA LYS A 93 12.62 -10.10 -3.29
C LYS A 93 12.10 -10.83 -2.04
N GLY A 94 10.92 -10.43 -1.58
CA GLY A 94 10.21 -11.09 -0.47
C GLY A 94 10.58 -10.65 0.95
N LYS A 95 11.48 -9.67 1.14
CA LYS A 95 11.86 -9.18 2.48
C LYS A 95 11.57 -7.69 2.64
N LEU A 96 10.41 -7.39 3.25
CA LEU A 96 10.04 -6.07 3.77
C LEU A 96 10.60 -5.81 5.20
N LYS A 97 11.38 -6.75 5.72
CA LYS A 97 12.04 -6.70 7.03
C LYS A 97 13.54 -6.94 6.84
N GLY A 98 14.36 -6.19 7.57
CA GLY A 98 15.74 -6.59 7.84
C GLY A 98 15.80 -8.03 8.34
N LYS A 99 16.90 -8.73 8.03
CA LYS A 99 17.17 -10.06 8.60
C LYS A 99 17.21 -9.89 10.12
N SER A 100 16.19 -10.38 10.83
CA SER A 100 16.06 -10.21 12.28
C SER A 100 15.80 -8.76 12.69
N GLY A 101 14.96 -8.53 13.70
CA GLY A 101 14.50 -7.18 14.11
C GLY A 101 15.57 -6.21 14.63
N ASN A 102 16.85 -6.54 14.47
CA ASN A 102 18.00 -5.83 15.03
C ASN A 102 19.05 -5.39 13.99
N GLU A 103 18.97 -5.82 12.72
CA GLU A 103 19.92 -5.37 11.71
C GLU A 103 19.51 -4.02 11.11
N ILE A 104 20.42 -3.04 11.20
CA ILE A 104 20.24 -1.73 10.55
C ILE A 104 20.57 -1.90 9.07
N VAL A 105 19.54 -1.79 8.22
CA VAL A 105 19.65 -1.95 6.76
C VAL A 105 19.94 -0.64 6.03
N GLY A 106 19.74 0.50 6.69
CA GLY A 106 20.00 1.82 6.13
C GLY A 106 19.73 2.93 7.15
N SER A 107 20.02 4.18 6.77
CA SER A 107 19.75 5.35 7.60
C SER A 107 19.08 6.46 6.80
N ILE A 108 18.15 7.17 7.42
CA ILE A 108 17.44 8.33 6.84
C ILE A 108 17.51 9.52 7.79
N SER A 109 17.44 10.74 7.25
CA SER A 109 17.35 11.95 8.07
C SER A 109 15.90 12.32 8.40
N LEU A 110 15.70 13.18 9.41
CA LEU A 110 14.38 13.72 9.75
C LEU A 110 13.69 14.44 8.56
N LYS A 111 14.46 15.00 7.63
CA LYS A 111 13.91 15.61 6.40
C LYS A 111 13.14 14.59 5.56
N HIS A 112 13.71 13.40 5.36
CA HIS A 112 13.06 12.32 4.62
C HIS A 112 11.81 11.81 5.33
N VAL A 113 11.84 11.73 6.67
CA VAL A 113 10.66 11.36 7.47
C VAL A 113 9.51 12.35 7.23
N TYR A 114 9.82 13.64 7.21
CA TYR A 114 8.84 14.70 6.99
C TYR A 114 8.24 14.64 5.57
N GLU A 115 9.05 14.40 4.55
CA GLU A 115 8.58 14.20 3.17
C GLU A 115 7.67 12.99 3.05
N ILE A 116 8.05 11.85 3.63
CA ILE A 116 7.22 10.63 3.65
C ILE A 116 5.90 10.88 4.39
N ALA A 117 5.94 11.63 5.50
CA ALA A 117 4.74 11.99 6.24
C ALA A 117 3.79 12.86 5.40
N LYS A 118 4.32 13.85 4.66
CA LYS A 118 3.53 14.68 3.72
C LYS A 118 2.88 13.87 2.61
N ILE A 119 3.64 12.96 1.99
CA ILE A 119 3.11 12.05 0.95
C ILE A 119 1.97 11.20 1.52
N LYS A 120 2.11 10.69 2.75
CA LYS A 120 1.04 9.92 3.39
C LYS A 120 -0.15 10.78 3.81
N GLN A 121 0.07 12.03 4.17
CA GLN A 121 -0.99 12.96 4.58
C GLN A 121 -1.93 13.35 3.42
N SER A 122 -1.47 13.23 2.16
CA SER A 122 -2.34 13.46 1.00
C SER A 122 -3.43 12.40 0.85
N GLU A 123 -3.35 11.27 1.57
CA GLU A 123 -4.44 10.29 1.65
C GLU A 123 -5.60 10.86 2.46
N LEU A 124 -6.81 10.87 1.89
CA LEU A 124 -8.02 11.42 2.53
C LEU A 124 -8.28 10.87 3.95
N ARG A 125 -7.92 9.62 4.21
CA ARG A 125 -8.08 8.99 5.52
C ARG A 125 -7.08 9.50 6.57
N LEU A 126 -5.94 10.02 6.13
CA LEU A 126 -4.85 10.50 6.98
C LEU A 126 -4.77 12.03 7.03
N SER A 127 -5.54 12.74 6.21
CA SER A 127 -5.52 14.20 6.13
C SER A 127 -5.94 14.89 7.43
N GLY A 128 -6.78 14.25 8.25
CA GLY A 128 -7.19 14.74 9.56
C GLY A 128 -6.15 14.54 10.68
N LEU A 129 -5.05 13.82 10.43
CA LEU A 129 -3.99 13.63 11.42
C LEU A 129 -2.98 14.77 11.36
N SER A 130 -2.48 15.17 12.54
CA SER A 130 -1.39 16.14 12.61
C SER A 130 -0.13 15.58 11.96
N LEU A 131 0.62 16.47 11.31
CA LEU A 131 1.85 16.10 10.62
C LEU A 131 2.89 15.54 11.60
N GLU A 132 2.94 16.04 12.82
CA GLU A 132 3.78 15.51 13.89
C GLU A 132 3.42 14.06 14.26
N GLY A 133 2.13 13.74 14.37
CA GLY A 133 1.66 12.38 14.64
C GLY A 133 1.99 11.41 13.51
N LEU A 134 1.90 11.88 12.27
CA LEU A 134 2.34 11.11 11.10
C LEU A 134 3.86 10.88 11.10
N CYS A 135 4.67 11.89 11.41
CA CYS A 135 6.12 11.74 11.55
C CYS A 135 6.49 10.70 12.62
N LYS A 136 5.88 10.75 13.82
CA LYS A 136 6.09 9.75 14.87
C LYS A 136 5.74 8.33 14.41
N SER A 137 4.65 8.19 13.66
CA SER A 137 4.22 6.90 13.09
C SER A 137 5.20 6.37 12.05
N VAL A 138 5.76 7.25 11.21
CA VAL A 138 6.79 6.89 10.22
C VAL A 138 8.09 6.48 10.91
N ILE A 139 8.53 7.18 11.96
CA ILE A 139 9.72 6.83 12.76
C ILE A 139 9.56 5.44 13.40
N SER A 140 8.38 5.16 13.98
CA SER A 140 8.08 3.83 14.53
C SER A 140 8.13 2.72 13.46
N SER A 141 7.66 3.03 12.25
CA SER A 141 7.74 2.13 11.10
C SER A 141 9.18 1.91 10.64
N ALA A 142 10.03 2.94 10.66
CA ALA A 142 11.46 2.86 10.33
C ALA A 142 12.19 1.87 11.23
N LYS A 143 11.95 1.95 12.55
CA LYS A 143 12.50 1.00 13.53
C LYS A 143 12.10 -0.44 13.22
N SER A 144 10.85 -0.67 12.82
CA SER A 144 10.34 -2.01 12.49
C SER A 144 10.93 -2.60 11.20
N VAL A 145 11.39 -1.75 10.28
CA VAL A 145 12.02 -2.14 9.00
C VAL A 145 13.54 -2.29 9.15
N GLY A 146 14.14 -1.74 10.21
CA GLY A 146 15.59 -1.70 10.42
C GLY A 146 16.24 -0.46 9.81
N VAL A 147 15.50 0.63 9.61
CA VAL A 147 16.05 1.90 9.13
C VAL A 147 16.27 2.83 10.32
N GLU A 148 17.51 3.25 10.51
CA GLU A 148 17.88 4.20 11.56
C GLU A 148 17.49 5.63 11.15
N VAL A 149 16.85 6.36 12.06
CA VAL A 149 16.50 7.78 11.84
C VAL A 149 17.54 8.65 12.54
N LYS A 150 18.29 9.41 11.75
CA LYS A 150 19.26 10.38 12.25
C LYS A 150 18.64 11.79 12.30
N PRO A 151 18.97 12.60 13.33
CA PRO A 151 18.54 13.99 13.42
C PRO A 151 18.98 14.81 12.20
#